data_AF-A0A1M5Y4S7-F1
#
_entry.id   AF-A0A1M5Y4S7-F1
#
_cell.length_a   1.000
_cell.length_b   1.000
_cell.length_c   1.000
_cell.angle_alpha   90.00
_cell.angle_beta   90.00
_cell.angle_gamma   90.00
#
_symmetry.space_group_name_H-M   'P 1'
#
loop_
_entity.id
_entity.type
_entity.pdbx_description
1 polymer ?
#
loop_
_entity_poly.entity_id
_entity_poly.type
_entity_poly.pdbx_seq_one_letter_code
_entity_poly.pdbx_strand_id
1 'polypeptide(L)'
;MSDKSRNIIILIVILAIICAFFVLKNVDENKKEIKITSGLVIEKNQSGKIHFITIETFGEDENELNKLSFEVLDEDLWSAIEKNKYYFLTYSIKERGSFVLEEIQENDTFGKIYEKILREEKEQIEEEEQVEEREKFTAIFPSTDRLDTSDLTLLDSVKVDIDNDNKEEIIELYTTAQRDKNGEMMWDDGQKWFLLVHDEDKEYILFDEYVQIGTLEFWVFTSKNDYHILTLQTGSAVLKLSDYTYDIERESFVKKDIFNPEFLNVIHGSTVR
;
A
#
# COMPACT_ATOMS: atom_id res chain seq x y z
N MET A 1 -12.55 0.92 -31.86
CA MET A 1 -13.33 -0.02 -31.03
C MET A 1 -12.92 0.22 -29.59
N SER A 2 -13.86 0.45 -28.67
CA SER A 2 -13.51 0.56 -27.24
C SER A 2 -12.98 -0.78 -26.73
N ASP A 3 -12.08 -0.80 -25.76
CA ASP A 3 -11.51 -2.05 -25.22
C ASP A 3 -12.60 -3.02 -24.72
N LYS A 4 -13.70 -2.47 -24.17
CA LYS A 4 -14.90 -3.22 -23.81
C LYS A 4 -15.52 -3.97 -24.99
N SER A 5 -15.51 -3.36 -26.18
CA SER A 5 -16.01 -3.99 -27.42
C SER A 5 -15.09 -5.13 -27.89
N ARG A 6 -13.78 -5.02 -27.62
CA ARG A 6 -12.79 -6.02 -28.05
C ARG A 6 -12.80 -7.24 -27.14
N ASN A 7 -12.98 -7.05 -25.83
CA ASN A 7 -13.11 -8.15 -24.86
C ASN A 7 -14.39 -8.96 -25.08
N ILE A 8 -15.52 -8.30 -25.36
CA ILE A 8 -16.79 -8.98 -25.71
C ILE A 8 -16.62 -9.87 -26.95
N ILE A 9 -15.90 -9.41 -27.97
CA ILE A 9 -15.66 -10.22 -29.19
C ILE A 9 -14.79 -11.44 -28.89
N ILE A 10 -13.77 -11.30 -28.03
CA ILE A 10 -12.90 -12.42 -27.64
C ILE A 10 -13.67 -13.45 -26.82
N LEU A 11 -14.51 -13.02 -25.87
CA LEU A 11 -15.39 -13.90 -25.10
C LEU A 11 -16.34 -14.70 -26.02
N ILE A 12 -16.89 -14.05 -27.05
CA ILE A 12 -17.73 -14.71 -28.06
C ILE A 12 -16.92 -15.76 -28.85
N VAL A 13 -15.65 -15.51 -29.15
CA VAL A 13 -14.78 -16.49 -29.85
C VAL A 13 -14.48 -17.69 -28.96
N ILE A 14 -14.16 -17.47 -27.67
CA ILE A 14 -13.94 -18.56 -26.71
C ILE A 14 -15.23 -19.40 -26.57
N LEU A 15 -16.37 -18.74 -26.40
CA LEU A 15 -17.68 -19.41 -26.30
C LEU A 15 -18.02 -20.19 -27.59
N ALA A 16 -17.69 -19.66 -28.77
CA ALA A 16 -17.90 -20.35 -30.04
C ALA A 16 -17.03 -21.59 -30.20
N ILE A 17 -15.77 -21.55 -29.74
CA ILE A 17 -14.87 -22.72 -29.73
C ILE A 17 -15.39 -23.78 -28.76
N ILE A 18 -15.82 -23.37 -27.56
CA ILE A 18 -16.45 -24.26 -26.57
C ILE A 18 -17.72 -24.91 -27.15
N CYS A 19 -18.60 -24.13 -27.80
CA CYS A 19 -19.80 -24.66 -28.44
C CYS A 19 -19.49 -25.63 -29.59
N ALA A 20 -18.48 -25.34 -30.42
CA ALA A 20 -18.08 -26.23 -31.51
C ALA A 20 -17.57 -27.59 -30.96
N PHE A 21 -16.82 -27.57 -29.86
CA PHE A 21 -16.35 -28.78 -29.18
C PHE A 21 -17.51 -29.57 -28.55
N PHE A 22 -18.51 -28.87 -27.99
CA PHE A 22 -19.69 -29.48 -27.39
C PHE A 22 -20.62 -30.15 -28.42
N VAL A 23 -20.75 -29.59 -29.63
CA VAL A 23 -21.56 -30.16 -30.71
C VAL A 23 -20.92 -31.42 -31.31
N LEU A 24 -19.58 -31.50 -31.35
CA LEU A 24 -18.87 -32.66 -31.88
C LEU A 24 -18.88 -33.91 -30.97
N LYS A 25 -19.15 -33.77 -29.67
CA LYS A 25 -19.06 -34.88 -28.69
C LYS A 25 -20.39 -35.43 -28.15
N ASN A 26 -21.54 -34.79 -28.40
CA ASN A 26 -22.84 -35.19 -27.84
C ASN A 26 -23.59 -36.31 -28.61
N VAL A 27 -22.88 -37.33 -29.10
CA VAL A 27 -23.50 -38.46 -29.85
C VAL A 27 -23.77 -39.70 -28.97
N ASP A 28 -23.60 -39.65 -27.63
CA ASP A 28 -23.81 -40.85 -26.78
C ASP A 28 -24.67 -40.60 -25.51
N GLU A 29 -25.54 -41.56 -25.20
CA GLU A 29 -26.77 -41.42 -24.38
C GLU A 29 -26.61 -41.55 -22.84
N ASN A 30 -25.39 -41.58 -22.28
CA ASN A 30 -25.20 -41.63 -20.82
C ASN A 30 -24.72 -40.27 -20.26
N LYS A 31 -25.68 -39.41 -19.87
CA LYS A 31 -25.43 -38.02 -19.44
C LYS A 31 -24.71 -37.89 -18.09
N LYS A 32 -23.38 -38.05 -18.09
CA LYS A 32 -22.53 -37.34 -17.13
C LYS A 32 -22.59 -35.83 -17.45
N GLU A 33 -22.76 -34.99 -16.43
CA GLU A 33 -22.65 -33.53 -16.62
C GLU A 33 -21.18 -33.17 -16.83
N ILE A 34 -20.81 -32.92 -18.09
CA ILE A 34 -19.46 -32.55 -18.50
C ILE A 34 -19.39 -31.02 -18.61
N LYS A 35 -18.38 -30.43 -17.98
CA LYS A 35 -18.07 -28.99 -18.03
C LYS A 35 -16.65 -28.76 -18.54
N ILE A 36 -16.41 -27.53 -18.99
CA ILE A 36 -15.11 -27.10 -19.52
C ILE A 36 -14.70 -25.84 -18.77
N THR A 37 -13.42 -25.75 -18.41
CA THR A 37 -12.81 -24.54 -17.87
C THR A 37 -11.39 -24.36 -18.44
N SER A 38 -10.78 -23.22 -18.19
CA SER A 38 -9.37 -22.98 -18.48
C SER A 38 -8.67 -22.46 -17.23
N GLY A 39 -7.43 -22.86 -16.97
CA GLY A 39 -6.73 -22.36 -15.80
C GLY A 39 -5.24 -22.67 -15.78
N LEU A 40 -4.55 -21.95 -14.90
CA LEU A 40 -3.15 -22.17 -14.55
C LEU A 40 -3.07 -23.30 -13.52
N VAL A 41 -2.31 -24.36 -13.80
CA VAL A 41 -2.06 -25.41 -12.80
C VAL A 41 -1.09 -24.87 -11.74
N ILE A 42 -1.61 -24.60 -10.55
CA ILE A 42 -0.85 -24.05 -9.42
C ILE A 42 -0.34 -25.14 -8.47
N GLU A 43 -1.00 -26.30 -8.42
CA GLU A 43 -0.61 -27.41 -7.55
C GLU A 43 -0.89 -28.78 -8.18
N LYS A 44 -0.05 -29.75 -7.81
CA LYS A 44 -0.25 -31.18 -8.06
C LYS A 44 -0.04 -31.91 -6.73
N ASN A 45 -1.03 -32.68 -6.30
CA ASN A 45 -1.01 -33.37 -5.02
C ASN A 45 -1.35 -34.85 -5.21
N GLN A 46 -0.79 -35.72 -4.37
CA GLN A 46 -1.10 -37.15 -4.34
C GLN A 46 -1.45 -37.56 -2.91
N SER A 47 -2.60 -38.19 -2.74
CA SER A 47 -3.04 -38.75 -1.45
C SER A 47 -3.33 -40.24 -1.63
N GLY A 48 -2.34 -41.07 -1.27
CA GLY A 48 -2.38 -42.51 -1.53
C GLY A 48 -2.38 -42.81 -3.03
N LYS A 49 -3.46 -43.44 -3.53
CA LYS A 49 -3.65 -43.77 -4.96
C LYS A 49 -4.41 -42.69 -5.74
N ILE A 50 -4.84 -41.63 -5.07
CA ILE A 50 -5.68 -40.59 -5.69
C ILE A 50 -4.79 -39.40 -6.01
N HIS A 51 -4.84 -38.96 -7.26
CA HIS A 51 -4.08 -37.82 -7.76
C HIS A 51 -5.00 -36.61 -7.90
N PHE A 52 -4.47 -35.43 -7.61
CA PHE A 52 -5.19 -34.17 -7.71
C PHE A 52 -4.36 -33.12 -8.43
N ILE A 53 -5.04 -32.24 -9.13
CA ILE A 53 -4.50 -30.95 -9.59
C ILE A 53 -5.37 -29.82 -9.05
N THR A 54 -4.76 -28.69 -8.75
CA THR A 54 -5.47 -27.45 -8.45
C THR A 54 -5.12 -26.44 -9.51
N ILE A 55 -6.15 -25.83 -10.12
CA ILE A 55 -5.98 -24.74 -11.06
C ILE A 55 -6.48 -23.44 -10.46
N GLU A 56 -5.91 -22.34 -10.93
CA GLU A 56 -6.42 -21.00 -10.78
C GLU A 56 -7.09 -20.57 -12.10
N THR A 57 -8.32 -20.08 -12.02
CA THR A 57 -9.17 -19.72 -13.16
C THR A 57 -9.97 -18.47 -12.84
N PHE A 58 -10.56 -17.82 -13.85
CA PHE A 58 -11.48 -16.70 -13.63
C PHE A 58 -12.82 -17.20 -13.10
N GLY A 59 -13.39 -16.46 -12.16
CA GLY A 59 -14.73 -16.68 -11.62
C GLY A 59 -15.84 -16.18 -12.55
N GLU A 60 -17.04 -15.99 -11.98
CA GLU A 60 -18.14 -15.37 -12.71
C GLU A 60 -17.87 -13.88 -13.00
N ASP A 61 -17.04 -13.24 -12.16
CA ASP A 61 -16.42 -11.95 -12.43
C ASP A 61 -15.01 -12.18 -13.00
N GLU A 62 -14.67 -11.50 -14.09
CA GLU A 62 -13.36 -11.60 -14.76
C GLU A 62 -12.20 -11.12 -13.86
N ASN A 63 -12.51 -10.36 -12.80
CA ASN A 63 -11.54 -9.87 -11.82
C ASN A 63 -11.42 -10.76 -10.57
N GLU A 64 -12.21 -11.83 -10.45
CA GLU A 64 -12.14 -12.75 -9.31
C GLU A 64 -11.43 -14.04 -9.72
N LEU A 65 -10.30 -14.34 -9.06
CA LEU A 65 -9.60 -15.59 -9.26
C LEU A 65 -10.16 -16.68 -8.36
N ASN A 66 -10.61 -17.77 -8.98
CA ASN A 66 -11.12 -18.95 -8.31
C ASN A 66 -10.14 -20.12 -8.40
N LYS A 67 -10.09 -20.91 -7.32
CA LYS A 67 -9.29 -22.14 -7.26
C LYS A 67 -10.20 -23.35 -7.35
N LEU A 68 -9.95 -24.20 -8.35
CA LEU A 68 -10.70 -25.43 -8.56
C LEU A 68 -9.76 -26.64 -8.45
N SER A 69 -10.17 -27.66 -7.71
CA SER A 69 -9.41 -28.90 -7.54
C SER A 69 -10.09 -30.05 -8.26
N PHE A 70 -9.31 -30.82 -9.02
CA PHE A 70 -9.77 -31.93 -9.84
C PHE A 70 -9.06 -33.22 -9.44
N GLU A 71 -9.84 -34.27 -9.22
CA GLU A 71 -9.35 -35.63 -9.11
C GLU A 71 -8.94 -36.14 -10.50
N VAL A 72 -7.74 -36.70 -10.62
CA VAL A 72 -7.20 -37.27 -11.86
C VAL A 72 -7.06 -38.78 -11.67
N LEU A 73 -7.90 -39.53 -12.36
CA LEU A 73 -7.97 -40.99 -12.22
C LEU A 73 -6.89 -41.71 -13.03
N ASP A 74 -6.43 -41.10 -14.12
CA ASP A 74 -5.39 -41.61 -15.00
C ASP A 74 -4.01 -41.11 -14.52
N GLU A 75 -3.14 -42.04 -14.11
CA GLU A 75 -1.81 -41.74 -13.59
C GLU A 75 -0.85 -41.23 -14.67
N ASP A 76 -0.98 -41.72 -15.91
CA ASP A 76 -0.16 -41.26 -17.04
C ASP A 76 -0.56 -39.83 -17.41
N LEU A 77 -1.87 -39.56 -17.44
CA LEU A 77 -2.39 -38.21 -17.64
C LEU A 77 -1.91 -37.26 -16.53
N TRP A 78 -2.05 -37.65 -15.27
CA TRP A 78 -1.58 -36.83 -14.15
C TRP A 78 -0.08 -36.55 -14.21
N SER A 79 0.72 -37.54 -14.60
CA SER A 79 2.17 -37.40 -14.73
C SER A 79 2.56 -36.42 -15.85
N ALA A 80 1.80 -36.40 -16.96
CA ALA A 80 2.03 -35.51 -18.08
C ALA A 80 1.69 -34.03 -17.81
N ILE A 81 0.82 -33.74 -16.84
CA ILE A 81 0.44 -32.36 -16.51
C ILE A 81 1.58 -31.63 -15.82
N GLU A 82 2.03 -30.52 -16.38
CA GLU A 82 3.05 -29.67 -15.79
C GLU A 82 2.44 -28.54 -14.94
N LYS A 83 3.06 -28.25 -13.81
CA LYS A 83 2.75 -27.08 -12.97
C LYS A 83 3.23 -25.80 -13.67
N ASN A 84 2.57 -24.68 -13.40
CA ASN A 84 2.83 -23.36 -14.01
C ASN A 84 2.59 -23.32 -15.52
N LYS A 85 1.76 -24.22 -16.03
CA LYS A 85 1.24 -24.19 -17.39
C LYS A 85 -0.27 -23.98 -17.39
N TYR A 86 -0.78 -23.42 -18.48
CA TYR A 86 -2.18 -23.13 -18.67
C TYR A 86 -2.82 -24.22 -19.51
N TYR A 87 -4.02 -24.64 -19.13
CA TYR A 87 -4.73 -25.71 -19.83
C TYR A 87 -6.21 -25.39 -20.03
N PHE A 88 -6.80 -26.01 -21.05
CA PHE A 88 -8.22 -26.33 -21.13
C PHE A 88 -8.46 -27.63 -20.40
N LEU A 89 -9.46 -27.66 -19.52
CA LEU A 89 -9.84 -28.83 -18.73
C LEU A 89 -11.29 -29.17 -19.04
N THR A 90 -11.53 -30.44 -19.40
CA THR A 90 -12.85 -31.03 -19.44
C THR A 90 -13.02 -31.88 -18.20
N TYR A 91 -14.09 -31.67 -17.44
CA TYR A 91 -14.31 -32.36 -16.18
C TYR A 91 -15.77 -32.75 -15.99
N SER A 92 -15.99 -33.80 -15.19
CA SER A 92 -17.31 -34.21 -14.74
C SER A 92 -17.51 -33.90 -13.26
N ILE A 93 -18.78 -33.71 -12.86
CA ILE A 93 -19.16 -33.45 -11.48
C ILE A 93 -19.70 -34.76 -10.88
N LYS A 94 -19.11 -35.22 -9.77
CA LYS A 94 -19.65 -36.34 -8.97
C LYS A 94 -20.78 -35.84 -8.05
N GLU A 95 -21.64 -36.75 -7.57
CA GLU A 95 -22.83 -36.44 -6.73
C GLU A 95 -22.55 -35.60 -5.47
N ARG A 96 -21.30 -35.48 -5.02
CA ARG A 96 -20.88 -34.65 -3.87
C ARG A 96 -20.21 -33.33 -4.24
N GLY A 97 -20.27 -32.92 -5.51
CA GLY A 97 -19.67 -31.67 -5.99
C GLY A 97 -18.15 -31.74 -6.24
N SER A 98 -17.53 -32.92 -6.13
CA SER A 98 -16.11 -33.09 -6.46
C SER A 98 -15.92 -33.19 -7.98
N PHE A 99 -14.90 -32.53 -8.50
CA PHE A 99 -14.61 -32.52 -9.93
C PHE A 99 -13.63 -33.63 -10.30
N VAL A 100 -13.92 -34.32 -11.41
CA VAL A 100 -13.05 -35.36 -11.97
C VAL A 100 -12.57 -34.89 -13.33
N LEU A 101 -11.26 -34.85 -13.52
CA LEU A 101 -10.66 -34.52 -14.80
C LEU A 101 -10.91 -35.66 -15.80
N GLU A 102 -11.49 -35.32 -16.94
CA GLU A 102 -11.75 -36.25 -18.04
C GLU A 102 -10.75 -36.03 -19.19
N GLU A 103 -10.39 -34.76 -19.48
CA GLU A 103 -9.43 -34.41 -20.53
C GLU A 103 -8.72 -33.10 -20.19
N ILE A 104 -7.45 -32.96 -20.62
CA ILE A 104 -6.67 -31.74 -20.46
C ILE A 104 -5.80 -31.46 -21.68
N GLN A 105 -5.71 -30.20 -22.10
CA GLN A 105 -4.93 -29.75 -23.27
C GLN A 105 -4.30 -28.39 -22.97
N GLU A 106 -3.06 -28.14 -23.42
CA GLU A 106 -2.39 -26.85 -23.19
C GLU A 106 -3.19 -25.67 -23.81
N ASN A 107 -3.20 -24.53 -23.12
CA ASN A 107 -3.96 -23.34 -23.48
C ASN A 107 -3.15 -22.05 -23.33
N ASP A 108 -2.20 -21.85 -24.24
CA ASP A 108 -1.38 -20.64 -24.29
C ASP A 108 -2.18 -19.34 -24.43
N THR A 109 -3.39 -19.43 -25.01
CA THR A 109 -4.25 -18.26 -25.23
C THR A 109 -4.79 -17.73 -23.90
N PHE A 110 -5.24 -18.63 -23.01
CA PHE A 110 -5.63 -18.25 -21.66
C PHE A 110 -4.46 -17.66 -20.89
N GLY A 111 -3.25 -18.25 -21.00
CA GLY A 111 -2.05 -17.71 -20.37
C GLY A 111 -1.77 -16.26 -20.74
N LYS A 112 -1.86 -15.90 -22.02
CA LYS A 112 -1.67 -14.51 -22.48
C LYS A 112 -2.69 -13.54 -21.89
N ILE A 113 -3.93 -13.98 -21.70
CA ILE A 113 -5.00 -13.15 -21.11
C ILE A 113 -4.78 -13.02 -19.61
N TYR A 114 -4.47 -14.14 -18.94
CA TYR A 114 -4.17 -14.23 -17.52
C TYR A 114 -3.04 -13.29 -17.10
N GLU A 115 -1.90 -13.37 -17.79
CA GLU A 115 -0.75 -12.51 -17.49
C GLU A 115 -1.02 -11.03 -17.78
N LYS A 116 -1.87 -10.72 -18.77
CA LYS A 116 -2.24 -9.33 -19.08
C LYS A 116 -3.08 -8.72 -17.96
N ILE A 117 -4.07 -9.44 -17.44
CA ILE A 117 -4.95 -8.97 -16.36
C ILE A 117 -4.15 -8.79 -15.07
N LEU A 118 -3.32 -9.77 -14.69
CA LEU A 118 -2.45 -9.66 -13.51
C LEU A 118 -1.49 -8.47 -13.59
N ARG A 119 -1.01 -8.15 -14.79
CA ARG A 119 -0.15 -6.99 -15.00
C ARG A 119 -0.92 -5.67 -14.84
N GLU A 120 -2.13 -5.58 -15.39
CA GLU A 120 -2.99 -4.40 -15.26
C GLU A 120 -3.41 -4.15 -13.81
N GLU A 121 -3.71 -5.19 -13.04
CA GLU A 121 -4.00 -5.08 -11.59
C GLU A 121 -2.77 -4.61 -10.80
N LYS A 122 -1.58 -5.15 -11.09
CA LYS A 122 -0.34 -4.69 -10.45
C LYS A 122 -0.02 -3.24 -10.76
N GLU A 123 -0.15 -2.83 -12.02
CA GLU A 123 0.09 -1.44 -12.43
C GLU A 123 -0.88 -0.47 -11.74
N GLN A 124 -2.15 -0.87 -11.51
CA GLN A 124 -3.12 -0.07 -10.76
C GLN A 124 -2.79 0.03 -9.26
N ILE A 125 -2.38 -1.08 -8.63
CA ILE A 125 -2.00 -1.09 -7.21
C ILE A 125 -0.74 -0.23 -6.98
N GLU A 126 0.25 -0.33 -7.86
CA GLU A 126 1.48 0.48 -7.79
C GLU A 126 1.19 1.98 -8.00
N GLU A 127 0.23 2.34 -8.86
CA GLU A 127 -0.22 3.72 -9.03
C GLU A 127 -0.97 4.24 -7.78
N GLU A 128 -1.85 3.45 -7.17
CA GLU A 128 -2.57 3.84 -5.94
C GLU A 128 -1.62 4.00 -4.74
N GLU A 129 -0.67 3.09 -4.55
CA GLU A 129 0.35 3.20 -3.49
C GLU A 129 1.24 4.44 -3.68
N GLN A 130 1.64 4.76 -4.92
CA GLN A 130 2.43 5.96 -5.20
C GLN A 130 1.65 7.26 -4.99
N VAL A 131 0.35 7.28 -5.25
CA VAL A 131 -0.49 8.47 -5.01
C VAL A 131 -0.68 8.69 -3.51
N GLU A 132 -0.97 7.64 -2.74
CA GLU A 132 -1.11 7.73 -1.28
C GLU A 132 0.21 8.12 -0.60
N GLU A 133 1.34 7.66 -1.14
CA GLU A 133 2.67 8.04 -0.65
C GLU A 133 2.98 9.51 -0.92
N ARG A 134 2.69 10.02 -2.13
CA ARG A 134 2.90 11.44 -2.48
C ARG A 134 2.03 12.40 -1.69
N GLU A 135 0.81 12.00 -1.31
CA GLU A 135 -0.07 12.84 -0.48
C GLU A 135 0.40 12.96 0.99
N LYS A 136 1.31 12.09 1.45
CA LYS A 136 1.84 12.11 2.83
C LYS A 136 3.09 12.98 3.04
N PHE A 137 3.70 13.49 1.96
CA PHE A 137 4.93 14.26 2.04
C PHE A 137 4.69 15.73 1.67
N THR A 138 5.07 16.63 2.58
CA THR A 138 5.04 18.09 2.35
C THR A 138 6.45 18.64 2.31
N ALA A 139 6.85 19.27 1.20
CA ALA A 139 8.13 19.96 1.11
C ALA A 139 8.05 21.34 1.77
N ILE A 140 9.07 21.68 2.55
CA ILE A 140 9.22 22.93 3.30
C ILE A 140 10.51 23.59 2.82
N PHE A 141 10.33 24.61 1.99
CA PHE A 141 11.43 25.41 1.45
C PHE A 141 11.86 26.49 2.46
N PRO A 142 13.06 27.08 2.28
CA PRO A 142 13.47 28.23 3.08
C PRO A 142 12.42 29.34 3.02
N SER A 143 12.12 29.93 4.17
CA SER A 143 11.26 31.09 4.25
C SER A 143 11.91 32.27 3.52
N THR A 144 11.13 32.97 2.70
CA THR A 144 11.58 34.21 2.05
C THR A 144 11.68 35.38 3.01
N ASP A 145 10.88 35.35 4.07
CA ASP A 145 10.83 36.35 5.13
C ASP A 145 11.12 35.66 6.47
N ARG A 146 12.14 36.14 7.19
CA ARG A 146 12.48 35.60 8.50
C ARG A 146 11.38 35.91 9.51
N LEU A 147 11.05 34.92 10.33
CA LEU A 147 10.13 35.11 11.44
C LEU A 147 10.76 36.05 12.47
N ASP A 148 10.04 37.12 12.83
CA ASP A 148 10.46 37.98 13.92
C ASP A 148 10.23 37.28 15.27
N THR A 149 11.32 36.86 15.90
CA THR A 149 11.30 36.13 17.17
C THR A 149 11.47 37.04 18.38
N SER A 150 11.53 38.37 18.23
CA SER A 150 11.85 39.29 19.33
C SER A 150 10.86 39.22 20.50
N ASP A 151 9.59 38.96 20.19
CA ASP A 151 8.50 38.90 21.17
C ASP A 151 8.11 37.46 21.54
N LEU A 152 8.86 36.46 21.05
CA LEU A 152 8.62 35.05 21.33
C LEU A 152 9.48 34.57 22.51
N THR A 153 8.97 33.58 23.24
CA THR A 153 9.74 32.88 24.27
C THR A 153 10.40 31.66 23.66
N LEU A 154 11.74 31.60 23.72
CA LEU A 154 12.50 30.39 23.43
C LEU A 154 12.28 29.34 24.54
N LEU A 155 11.87 28.14 24.13
CA LEU A 155 11.63 27.00 25.01
C LEU A 155 12.81 26.03 25.01
N ASP A 156 13.37 25.74 23.85
CA ASP A 156 14.49 24.81 23.68
C ASP A 156 15.30 25.15 22.41
N SER A 157 16.58 24.82 22.41
CA SER A 157 17.52 25.10 21.31
C SER A 157 18.62 24.03 21.26
N VAL A 158 18.85 23.46 20.08
CA VAL A 158 19.89 22.45 19.85
C VAL A 158 20.66 22.74 18.58
N LYS A 159 21.95 22.39 18.56
CA LYS A 159 22.83 22.49 17.39
C LYS A 159 23.17 21.11 16.86
N VAL A 160 23.00 20.91 15.57
CA VAL A 160 23.25 19.64 14.89
C VAL A 160 23.50 19.88 13.41
N ASP A 161 24.44 19.15 12.83
CA ASP A 161 24.66 19.06 11.38
C ASP A 161 23.58 18.14 10.78
N ILE A 162 22.45 18.73 10.39
CA ILE A 162 21.25 18.01 9.90
C ILE A 162 21.36 17.65 8.42
N ASP A 163 22.09 18.44 7.63
CA ASP A 163 22.25 18.25 6.19
C ASP A 163 23.56 17.54 5.80
N ASN A 164 24.43 17.25 6.79
CA ASN A 164 25.75 16.64 6.64
C ASN A 164 26.76 17.48 5.86
N ASP A 165 26.67 18.81 5.90
CA ASP A 165 27.62 19.70 5.24
C ASP A 165 28.89 19.99 6.10
N ASN A 166 28.97 19.46 7.33
CA ASN A 166 29.97 19.73 8.38
C ASN A 166 29.86 21.10 9.06
N LYS A 167 28.74 21.79 8.92
CA LYS A 167 28.35 22.93 9.74
C LYS A 167 27.15 22.52 10.59
N GLU A 168 26.95 23.24 11.69
CA GLU A 168 25.84 22.94 12.59
C GLU A 168 24.71 23.92 12.34
N GLU A 169 23.52 23.38 12.10
CA GLU A 169 22.27 24.12 12.05
C GLU A 169 21.73 24.30 13.47
N ILE A 170 20.96 25.36 13.67
CA ILE A 170 20.32 25.64 14.96
C ILE A 170 18.83 25.31 14.83
N ILE A 171 18.34 24.41 15.67
CA ILE A 171 16.92 24.06 15.77
C ILE A 171 16.36 24.69 17.03
N GLU A 172 15.34 25.53 16.88
CA GLU A 172 14.78 26.33 17.97
C GLU A 172 13.27 26.18 18.09
N LEU A 173 12.81 25.91 19.31
CA LEU A 173 11.40 25.80 19.65
C LEU A 173 10.95 27.06 20.39
N TYR A 174 9.98 27.77 19.81
CA TYR A 174 9.42 28.99 20.36
C TYR A 174 7.93 28.86 20.69
N THR A 175 7.46 29.74 21.56
CA THR A 175 6.03 29.96 21.80
C THR A 175 5.71 31.42 22.05
N THR A 176 4.47 31.84 21.81
CA THR A 176 3.99 33.19 22.17
C THR A 176 3.71 33.35 23.66
N ALA A 177 3.60 32.26 24.42
CA ALA A 177 3.46 32.33 25.88
C ALA A 177 4.71 32.98 26.50
N GLN A 178 4.51 33.84 27.48
CA GLN A 178 5.58 34.62 28.12
C GLN A 178 6.00 33.97 29.43
N ARG A 179 7.15 34.41 29.97
CA ARG A 179 7.58 34.04 31.32
C ARG A 179 7.16 35.11 32.33
N ASP A 180 6.81 34.67 33.54
CA ASP A 180 6.58 35.57 34.64
C ASP A 180 7.90 36.16 35.17
N LYS A 181 7.81 37.04 36.18
CA LYS A 181 8.99 37.66 36.83
C LYS A 181 9.96 36.67 37.48
N ASN A 182 9.56 35.42 37.70
CA ASN A 182 10.37 34.36 38.29
C ASN A 182 10.97 33.43 37.21
N GLY A 183 10.63 33.64 35.92
CA GLY A 183 11.07 32.80 34.81
C GLY A 183 10.15 31.62 34.49
N GLU A 184 9.05 31.46 35.23
CA GLU A 184 8.08 30.39 35.03
C GLU A 184 7.17 30.70 33.83
N MET A 185 6.82 29.67 33.06
CA MET A 185 5.95 29.84 31.89
C MET A 185 4.54 30.21 32.31
N MET A 186 4.02 31.30 31.72
CA MET A 186 2.62 31.72 31.83
C MET A 186 1.79 31.08 30.71
N TRP A 187 1.46 29.81 30.87
CA TRP A 187 0.61 29.08 29.93
C TRP A 187 -0.84 29.58 29.96
N ASP A 188 -1.48 29.60 28.80
CA ASP A 188 -2.90 29.88 28.61
C ASP A 188 -3.60 28.63 28.02
N ASP A 189 -4.90 28.71 27.77
CA ASP A 189 -5.68 27.64 27.14
C ASP A 189 -5.21 27.33 25.70
N GLY A 190 -4.45 28.23 25.09
CA GLY A 190 -3.65 27.94 23.91
C GLY A 190 -2.76 29.10 23.49
N GLN A 191 -1.77 28.78 22.67
CA GLN A 191 -0.79 29.75 22.17
C GLN A 191 -0.21 29.27 20.84
N LYS A 192 0.43 30.18 20.10
CA LYS A 192 1.20 29.78 18.91
C LYS A 192 2.52 29.15 19.32
N TRP A 193 2.93 28.14 18.57
CA TRP A 193 4.22 27.47 18.70
C TRP A 193 4.93 27.50 17.35
N PHE A 194 6.25 27.61 17.39
CA PHE A 194 7.09 27.61 16.21
C PHE A 194 8.27 26.66 16.39
N LEU A 195 8.56 25.84 15.39
CA LEU A 195 9.79 25.07 15.31
C LEU A 195 10.55 25.55 14.09
N LEU A 196 11.72 26.14 14.31
CA LEU A 196 12.55 26.73 13.27
C LEU A 196 13.85 25.94 13.13
N VAL A 197 14.36 25.88 11.90
CA VAL A 197 15.75 25.48 11.63
C VAL A 197 16.46 26.63 10.94
N HIS A 198 17.58 27.05 11.51
CA HIS A 198 18.46 28.06 10.95
C HIS A 198 19.71 27.41 10.39
N ASP A 199 19.92 27.59 9.09
CA ASP A 199 21.07 27.10 8.32
C ASP A 199 21.69 28.30 7.60
N GLU A 200 22.83 28.79 8.10
CA GLU A 200 23.50 30.00 7.62
C GLU A 200 22.56 31.22 7.41
N ASP A 201 22.20 31.52 6.16
CA ASP A 201 21.30 32.60 5.78
C ASP A 201 19.84 32.15 5.57
N LYS A 202 19.58 30.85 5.57
CA LYS A 202 18.28 30.20 5.41
C LYS A 202 17.58 29.98 6.75
N GLU A 203 16.26 30.06 6.71
CA GLU A 203 15.39 29.76 7.83
C GLU A 203 14.26 28.86 7.33
N TYR A 204 14.01 27.75 8.01
CA TYR A 204 12.94 26.82 7.69
C TYR A 204 11.94 26.80 8.84
N ILE A 205 10.67 27.05 8.53
CA ILE A 205 9.58 26.98 9.51
C ILE A 205 8.96 25.59 9.43
N LEU A 206 9.40 24.67 10.29
CA LEU A 206 8.91 23.29 10.31
C LEU A 206 7.52 23.18 10.94
N PHE A 207 7.23 24.06 11.90
CA PHE A 207 5.95 24.13 12.58
C PHE A 207 5.58 25.61 12.83
N ASP A 208 4.35 26.00 12.48
CA ASP A 208 3.71 27.28 12.84
C ASP A 208 2.21 26.99 13.01
N GLU A 209 1.82 26.56 14.21
CA GLU A 209 0.42 26.29 14.51
C GLU A 209 0.04 26.80 15.90
N TYR A 210 -1.25 27.04 16.07
CA TYR A 210 -1.84 27.29 17.38
C TYR A 210 -2.11 25.96 18.08
N VAL A 211 -1.57 25.79 19.29
CA VAL A 211 -1.76 24.59 20.09
C VAL A 211 -2.70 24.92 21.25
N GLN A 212 -3.86 24.26 21.28
CA GLN A 212 -4.88 24.42 22.32
C GLN A 212 -4.80 23.28 23.32
N ILE A 213 -4.61 23.61 24.61
CA ILE A 213 -4.54 22.67 25.74
C ILE A 213 -3.61 21.50 25.40
N GLY A 214 -2.34 21.81 25.17
CA GLY A 214 -1.39 20.87 24.59
C GLY A 214 0.03 21.39 24.51
N THR A 215 0.91 20.59 23.93
CA THR A 215 2.34 20.90 23.78
C THR A 215 2.86 20.45 22.42
N LEU A 216 3.98 21.05 22.01
CA LEU A 216 4.84 20.52 20.97
C LEU A 216 6.14 20.05 21.61
N GLU A 217 6.48 18.78 21.39
CA GLU A 217 7.78 18.20 21.74
C GLU A 217 8.52 17.84 20.45
N PHE A 218 9.85 17.91 20.47
CA PHE A 218 10.66 17.45 19.35
C PHE A 218 11.87 16.64 19.80
N TRP A 219 12.34 15.79 18.89
CA TRP A 219 13.57 15.02 19.03
C TRP A 219 14.38 15.13 17.75
N VAL A 220 15.69 15.14 17.91
CA VAL A 220 16.64 15.01 16.80
C VAL A 220 17.34 13.67 16.96
N PHE A 221 17.36 12.86 15.90
CA PHE A 221 18.06 11.58 15.93
C PHE A 221 18.56 11.18 14.55
N THR A 222 19.45 10.20 14.51
CA THR A 222 19.90 9.57 13.27
C THR A 222 19.30 8.18 13.12
N SER A 223 18.91 7.83 11.89
CA SER A 223 18.43 6.50 11.52
C SER A 223 18.99 6.16 10.15
N LYS A 224 19.71 5.03 10.04
CA LYS A 224 20.36 4.60 8.78
C LYS A 224 21.26 5.67 8.11
N ASN A 225 21.87 6.55 8.93
CA ASN A 225 22.70 7.70 8.54
C ASN A 225 21.94 8.94 8.05
N ASP A 226 20.61 8.90 8.03
CA ASP A 226 19.80 10.09 7.78
C ASP A 226 19.48 10.77 9.12
N TYR A 227 19.50 12.10 9.13
CA TYR A 227 19.07 12.88 10.28
C TYR A 227 17.57 13.15 10.20
N HIS A 228 16.93 13.06 11.36
CA HIS A 228 15.50 13.23 11.53
C HIS A 228 15.24 14.26 12.61
N ILE A 229 14.24 15.10 12.35
CA ILE A 229 13.57 15.90 13.37
C ILE A 229 12.18 15.30 13.50
N LEU A 230 11.81 14.83 14.68
CA LEU A 230 10.49 14.24 14.95
C LEU A 230 9.74 15.15 15.90
N THR A 231 8.49 15.48 15.58
CA THR A 231 7.63 16.28 16.43
C THR A 231 6.43 15.50 16.91
N LEU A 232 6.11 15.63 18.19
CA LEU A 232 4.85 15.17 18.79
C LEU A 232 4.03 16.39 19.23
N GLN A 233 2.95 16.66 18.52
CA GLN A 233 1.94 17.65 18.92
C GLN A 233 0.84 16.92 19.69
N THR A 234 0.63 17.33 20.93
CA THR A 234 -0.49 16.88 21.76
C THR A 234 -1.48 18.02 21.95
N GLY A 235 -2.75 17.68 22.12
CA GLY A 235 -3.83 18.62 22.37
C GLY A 235 -5.12 17.89 22.74
N SER A 236 -6.18 18.63 23.07
CA SER A 236 -7.46 18.02 23.47
C SER A 236 -8.07 17.09 22.41
N ALA A 237 -7.89 17.42 21.13
CA ALA A 237 -8.37 16.62 20.00
C ALA A 237 -7.26 16.37 18.96
N VAL A 238 -5.99 16.50 19.37
CA VAL A 238 -4.82 16.37 18.49
C VAL A 238 -3.79 15.46 19.14
N LEU A 239 -3.34 14.45 18.39
CA LEU A 239 -2.19 13.64 18.71
C LEU A 239 -1.50 13.35 17.38
N LYS A 240 -0.53 14.19 17.05
CA LYS A 240 0.11 14.19 15.74
C LYS A 240 1.60 13.94 15.87
N LEU A 241 2.08 12.93 15.17
CA LEU A 241 3.49 12.59 15.06
C LEU A 241 3.95 12.86 13.62
N SER A 242 4.92 13.74 13.45
CA SER A 242 5.49 14.11 12.16
C SER A 242 7.00 13.96 12.18
N ASP A 243 7.56 13.46 11.09
CA ASP A 243 9.00 13.32 10.85
C ASP A 243 9.44 14.27 9.74
N TYR A 244 10.60 14.88 9.90
CA TYR A 244 11.19 15.83 8.96
C TYR A 244 12.60 15.35 8.62
N THR A 245 12.88 15.26 7.33
CA THR A 245 14.21 14.91 6.79
C THR A 245 14.64 16.00 5.83
N TYR A 246 15.94 16.22 5.67
CA TYR A 246 16.45 17.21 4.73
C TYR A 246 16.70 16.58 3.35
N ASP A 247 16.14 17.19 2.30
CA ASP A 247 16.40 16.84 0.90
C ASP A 247 17.44 17.82 0.33
N ILE A 248 18.68 17.33 0.22
CA ILE A 248 19.83 18.09 -0.27
C ILE A 248 19.62 18.54 -1.73
N GLU A 249 18.98 17.74 -2.58
CA GLU A 249 18.80 18.10 -3.99
C GLU A 249 17.83 19.26 -4.16
N ARG A 250 16.85 19.37 -3.26
CA ARG A 250 15.82 20.41 -3.27
C ARG A 250 16.09 21.56 -2.31
N GLU A 251 17.14 21.44 -1.49
CA GLU A 251 17.46 22.35 -0.39
C GLU A 251 16.25 22.62 0.53
N SER A 252 15.49 21.56 0.84
CA SER A 252 14.19 21.67 1.52
C SER A 252 14.00 20.56 2.55
N PHE A 253 13.26 20.83 3.62
CA PHE A 253 12.80 19.77 4.50
C PHE A 253 11.59 19.04 3.90
N VAL A 254 11.53 17.73 4.06
CA VAL A 254 10.39 16.90 3.69
C VAL A 254 9.72 16.43 4.98
N LYS A 255 8.52 16.95 5.21
CA LYS A 255 7.64 16.54 6.32
C LYS A 255 6.83 15.32 5.93
N LYS A 256 6.80 14.31 6.80
CA LYS A 256 5.94 13.14 6.73
C LYS A 256 5.09 13.06 7.99
N ASP A 257 3.77 13.06 7.84
CA ASP A 257 2.88 12.76 8.96
C ASP A 257 2.84 11.23 9.18
N ILE A 258 3.44 10.76 10.29
CA ILE A 258 3.49 9.34 10.66
C ILE A 258 2.16 8.91 11.28
N PHE A 259 1.58 9.78 12.12
CA PHE A 259 0.34 9.51 12.83
C PHE A 259 -0.45 10.81 12.97
N ASN A 260 -1.66 10.85 12.41
CA ASN A 260 -2.57 11.98 12.51
C ASN A 260 -4.03 11.50 12.30
N PRO A 261 -4.64 10.84 13.30
CA PRO A 261 -5.98 10.28 13.14
C PRO A 261 -7.05 11.38 13.09
N GLU A 262 -8.02 11.22 12.20
CA GLU A 262 -9.22 12.04 12.19
C GLU A 262 -10.13 11.71 13.38
N PHE A 263 -10.94 12.68 13.82
CA PHE A 263 -11.94 12.52 14.88
C PHE A 263 -11.38 11.98 16.21
N LEU A 264 -10.15 12.36 16.54
CA LEU A 264 -9.48 11.93 17.76
C LEU A 264 -10.16 12.50 19.01
N ASN A 265 -10.39 11.63 20.00
CA ASN A 265 -10.67 12.01 21.38
C ASN A 265 -9.69 11.28 22.30
N VAL A 266 -8.76 12.02 22.90
CA VAL A 266 -7.80 11.44 23.85
C VAL A 266 -8.52 11.17 25.17
N ILE A 267 -8.65 9.88 25.54
CA ILE A 267 -9.38 9.47 26.76
C ILE A 267 -8.49 9.50 28.01
N HIS A 268 -7.21 9.14 27.86
CA HIS A 268 -6.24 9.13 28.95
C HIS A 268 -4.83 9.33 28.40
N GLY A 269 -4.06 10.18 29.05
CA GLY A 269 -2.62 10.35 28.82
C GLY A 269 -1.90 10.32 30.16
N SER A 270 -0.72 9.72 30.20
CA SER A 270 0.14 9.68 31.38
C SER A 270 1.56 10.03 30.97
N THR A 271 2.21 10.88 31.76
CA THR A 271 3.62 11.22 31.61
C THR A 271 4.32 10.89 32.91
N VAL A 272 5.30 9.99 32.86
CA VAL A 272 6.22 9.75 33.97
C VAL A 272 7.52 10.44 33.60
N ARG A 273 7.88 11.49 34.33
CA ARG A 273 9.18 12.15 34.23
C ARG A 273 10.12 11.61 35.30
#